data_AF-A0A7K7LH04-F1
#
_entry.id   AF-A0A7K7LH04-F1
#
_cell.length_a   1.000
_cell.length_b   1.000
_cell.length_c   1.000
_cell.angle_alpha   90.00
_cell.angle_beta   90.00
_cell.angle_gamma   90.00
#
_symmetry.space_group_name_H-M   'P 1'
#
loop_
_entity.id
_entity.type
_entity.pdbx_description
1 polymer ?
#
loop_
_entity_poly.entity_id
_entity_poly.type
_entity_poly.pdbx_seq_one_letter_code
_entity_poly.pdbx_strand_id
1 'polypeptide(L)'
;AVDIPCTAYKYSMSSPRIEWKFQKGTSLVLLYYGNELTEPYKNRVQFTSTNIHFSTVTREDTGKYICEVVDGSNQISKSEVNLIVQGAPLAPTPPCCPSVCPGEPPATRSPSPLPH
;
A
#
# COMPACT_ATOMS: atom_id res chain seq x y z
N ALA A 1 0.58 -5.49 -9.45
CA ALA A 1 -0.55 -4.68 -9.92
C ALA A 1 -1.81 -5.05 -9.17
N VAL A 2 -2.77 -4.12 -9.05
CA VAL A 2 -4.07 -4.33 -8.38
C VAL A 2 -5.14 -3.53 -9.12
N ASP A 3 -6.31 -4.14 -9.33
CA ASP A 3 -7.50 -3.47 -9.86
C ASP A 3 -8.47 -3.13 -8.73
N ILE A 4 -8.93 -1.88 -8.69
CA ILE A 4 -9.92 -1.41 -7.73
C ILE A 4 -11.22 -1.12 -8.49
N PRO A 5 -12.28 -1.94 -8.30
CA PRO A 5 -13.50 -1.82 -9.08
C PRO A 5 -14.36 -0.62 -8.63
N CYS A 6 -14.97 0.07 -9.60
CA CYS A 6 -16.07 1.00 -9.38
C CYS A 6 -17.41 0.27 -9.63
N THR A 7 -17.98 -0.34 -8.60
CA THR A 7 -19.27 -1.03 -8.74
C THR A 7 -20.43 -0.05 -8.92
N ALA A 8 -20.26 1.21 -8.52
CA ALA A 8 -21.23 2.28 -8.76
C ALA A 8 -21.48 2.54 -10.26
N TYR A 9 -20.50 2.28 -11.13
CA TYR A 9 -20.65 2.48 -12.58
C TYR A 9 -21.72 1.56 -13.20
N LYS A 10 -21.93 0.36 -12.64
CA LYS A 10 -22.93 -0.60 -13.15
C LYS A 10 -24.36 -0.06 -13.14
N TYR A 11 -24.63 0.95 -12.30
CA TYR A 11 -25.95 1.57 -12.18
C TYR A 11 -26.14 2.75 -13.14
N SER A 12 -25.13 3.08 -13.95
CA SER A 12 -25.19 4.22 -14.86
C SER A 12 -25.52 3.82 -16.29
N MET A 13 -26.54 4.47 -16.87
CA MET A 13 -27.05 4.20 -18.22
C MET A 13 -26.67 5.28 -19.26
N SER A 14 -26.03 6.37 -18.84
CA SER A 14 -25.63 7.49 -19.69
C SER A 14 -24.20 7.91 -19.33
N SER A 15 -23.34 8.21 -20.32
CA SER A 15 -21.92 8.57 -20.17
C SER A 15 -21.64 9.40 -18.91
N PRO A 16 -21.33 8.76 -17.76
CA PRO A 16 -21.41 9.45 -16.49
C PRO A 16 -20.12 10.19 -16.20
N ARG A 17 -20.21 11.19 -15.32
CA ARG A 17 -19.00 11.76 -14.72
C ARG A 17 -18.55 10.86 -13.59
N ILE A 18 -17.30 10.41 -13.67
CA ILE A 18 -16.69 9.52 -12.66
C ILE A 18 -15.58 10.28 -11.97
N GLU A 19 -15.58 10.27 -10.65
CA GLU A 19 -14.57 10.89 -9.81
C GLU A 19 -14.05 9.84 -8.81
N TRP A 20 -12.74 9.83 -8.59
CA TRP A 20 -12.11 8.95 -7.59
C TRP A 20 -11.46 9.76 -6.48
N LYS A 21 -11.66 9.29 -5.25
CA LYS A 21 -11.06 9.85 -4.04
C LYS A 21 -10.31 8.77 -3.28
N PHE A 22 -9.17 9.12 -2.74
CA PHE A 22 -8.41 8.31 -1.81
C PHE A 22 -8.51 8.91 -0.41
N GLN A 23 -8.90 8.10 0.57
CA GLN A 23 -9.03 8.49 1.95
C GLN A 23 -8.10 7.64 2.83
N LYS A 24 -7.29 8.32 3.64
CA LYS A 24 -6.38 7.71 4.62
C LYS A 24 -6.48 8.46 5.94
N GLY A 25 -7.07 7.82 6.95
CA GLY A 25 -7.45 8.51 8.19
C GLY A 25 -8.45 9.63 7.89
N THR A 26 -8.09 10.86 8.25
CA THR A 26 -8.87 12.08 7.98
C THR A 26 -8.49 12.77 6.67
N SER A 27 -7.39 12.37 6.04
CA SER A 27 -6.95 12.95 4.76
C SER A 27 -7.78 12.40 3.60
N LEU A 28 -8.25 13.30 2.74
CA LEU A 28 -8.98 12.99 1.51
C LEU A 28 -8.27 13.65 0.33
N VAL A 29 -7.95 12.88 -0.69
CA VAL A 29 -7.24 13.35 -1.89
C VAL A 29 -8.05 12.98 -3.13
N LEU A 30 -8.16 13.89 -4.09
CA LEU A 30 -8.71 13.58 -5.41
C LEU A 30 -7.68 12.77 -6.18
N LEU A 31 -8.03 11.56 -6.61
CA LEU A 31 -7.16 10.67 -7.39
C LEU A 31 -7.43 10.82 -8.89
N TYR A 32 -8.71 10.90 -9.27
CA TYR A 32 -9.16 11.13 -10.63
C TYR A 32 -10.29 12.15 -10.61
N TYR A 33 -10.09 13.29 -11.26
CA TYR A 33 -11.05 14.40 -11.27
C TYR A 33 -10.89 15.19 -12.57
N GLY A 34 -11.99 15.74 -13.11
CA GLY A 34 -11.93 16.53 -14.34
C GLY A 34 -11.42 15.74 -15.55
N ASN A 35 -11.65 14.43 -15.58
CA ASN A 35 -11.14 13.48 -16.57
C ASN A 35 -9.60 13.32 -16.58
N GLU A 36 -8.95 13.60 -15.46
CA GLU A 36 -7.50 13.49 -15.33
C GLU A 36 -7.10 12.80 -14.02
N LEU A 37 -6.04 11.99 -14.06
CA LEU A 37 -5.37 11.51 -12.86
C LEU A 37 -4.57 12.65 -12.22
N THR A 38 -4.64 12.79 -10.91
CA THR A 38 -3.81 13.76 -10.18
C THR A 38 -2.42 13.18 -9.87
N GLU A 39 -1.47 14.04 -9.55
CA GLU A 39 -0.20 13.57 -8.97
C GLU A 39 -0.45 13.10 -7.51
N PRO A 40 0.19 12.00 -7.05
CA PRO A 40 1.27 11.23 -7.69
C PRO A 40 0.78 9.98 -8.48
N TYR A 41 -0.45 9.97 -8.99
CA TYR A 41 -1.08 8.77 -9.56
C TYR A 41 -0.86 8.61 -11.07
N LYS A 42 -0.58 9.70 -11.80
CA LYS A 42 -0.47 9.72 -13.28
C LYS A 42 0.44 8.62 -13.86
N ASN A 43 1.56 8.34 -13.20
CA ASN A 43 2.58 7.42 -13.75
C ASN A 43 2.38 5.96 -13.36
N ARG A 44 1.42 5.66 -12.47
CA ARG A 44 1.29 4.32 -11.86
C ARG A 44 -0.14 3.80 -11.81
N VAL A 45 -1.12 4.64 -12.14
CA VAL A 45 -2.53 4.30 -12.20
C VAL A 45 -3.02 4.47 -13.63
N GLN A 46 -3.84 3.55 -14.11
CA GLN A 46 -4.63 3.71 -15.32
C GLN A 46 -6.11 3.77 -14.93
N PHE A 47 -6.86 4.64 -15.58
CA PHE A 47 -8.29 4.79 -15.35
C PHE A 47 -9.10 4.10 -16.44
N THR A 48 -10.17 3.42 -16.04
CA THR A 48 -11.28 3.03 -16.91
C THR A 48 -12.60 3.40 -16.25
N SER A 49 -13.71 3.37 -17.00
CA SER A 49 -15.03 3.64 -16.41
C SER A 49 -15.42 2.62 -15.32
N THR A 50 -14.87 1.41 -15.36
CA THR A 50 -15.23 0.32 -14.45
C THR A 50 -14.26 0.13 -13.29
N ASN A 51 -13.03 0.64 -13.39
CA ASN A 51 -11.99 0.45 -12.37
C ASN A 51 -10.87 1.48 -12.49
N ILE A 52 -10.01 1.52 -11.46
CA ILE A 52 -8.65 2.03 -11.58
C ILE A 52 -7.66 0.88 -11.42
N HIS A 53 -6.62 0.87 -12.25
CA HIS A 53 -5.58 -0.15 -12.27
C HIS A 53 -4.26 0.42 -11.76
N PHE A 54 -3.81 -0.02 -10.59
CA PHE A 54 -2.49 0.28 -10.08
C PHE A 54 -1.46 -0.70 -10.67
N SER A 55 -0.53 -0.20 -11.47
CA SER A 55 0.59 -1.01 -11.99
C SER A 55 1.52 -1.46 -10.86
N THR A 56 1.75 -0.59 -9.88
CA THR A 56 2.55 -0.86 -8.68
C THR A 56 1.87 -0.27 -7.47
N VAL A 57 1.88 -1.02 -6.36
CA VAL A 57 1.32 -0.61 -5.07
C VAL A 57 2.39 -0.67 -3.99
N THR A 58 2.34 0.28 -3.05
CA THR A 58 3.21 0.32 -1.87
C THR A 58 2.36 0.34 -0.59
N ARG A 59 3.00 0.24 0.58
CA ARG A 59 2.30 0.37 1.87
C ARG A 59 1.58 1.73 2.00
N GLU A 60 2.05 2.76 1.31
CA GLU A 60 1.44 4.09 1.36
C GLU A 60 0.05 4.13 0.73
N ASP A 61 -0.20 3.25 -0.24
CA ASP A 61 -1.48 3.08 -0.94
C ASP A 61 -2.55 2.37 -0.10
N THR A 62 -2.21 1.92 1.10
CA THR A 62 -3.21 1.38 2.03
C THR A 62 -4.17 2.48 2.46
N GLY A 63 -5.46 2.28 2.16
CA GLY A 63 -6.51 3.23 2.46
C GLY A 63 -7.82 2.90 1.74
N LYS A 64 -8.78 3.81 1.85
CA LYS A 64 -10.10 3.69 1.25
C LYS A 64 -10.14 4.42 -0.09
N TYR A 65 -10.55 3.71 -1.12
CA TYR A 65 -10.78 4.25 -2.46
C TYR A 65 -12.27 4.37 -2.70
N ILE A 66 -12.72 5.58 -3.03
CA ILE A 66 -14.13 5.92 -3.19
C ILE A 66 -14.32 6.32 -4.65
N CYS A 67 -15.17 5.56 -5.35
CA CYS A 67 -15.65 5.92 -6.68
C CYS A 67 -17.02 6.60 -6.54
N GLU A 68 -17.15 7.79 -7.11
CA GLU A 68 -18.43 8.50 -7.24
C GLU A 68 -18.80 8.60 -8.72
N VAL A 69 -20.03 8.21 -9.05
CA VAL A 69 -20.58 8.21 -10.40
C VAL A 69 -21.79 9.12 -10.41
N VAL A 70 -21.72 10.16 -11.23
CA VAL A 70 -22.81 11.13 -11.42
C VAL A 70 -23.43 10.89 -12.79
N ASP A 71 -24.70 10.52 -12.80
CA ASP A 71 -25.44 10.30 -14.05
C ASP A 71 -25.95 11.60 -14.68
N GLY A 72 -26.57 11.50 -15.85
CA GLY A 72 -27.13 12.66 -16.56
C GLY A 72 -28.30 13.36 -15.84
N SER A 73 -28.85 12.77 -14.78
CA SER A 73 -29.89 13.35 -13.91
C SER A 73 -29.33 13.94 -12.62
N ASN A 74 -28.00 14.05 -12.51
CA ASN A 74 -27.26 14.47 -11.33
C ASN A 74 -27.46 13.55 -10.12
N GLN A 75 -27.93 12.31 -10.30
CA GLN A 75 -27.93 11.32 -9.22
C GLN A 75 -26.53 10.80 -8.98
N ILE A 76 -26.16 10.66 -7.71
CA ILE A 76 -24.83 10.23 -7.28
C ILE A 76 -24.91 8.81 -6.74
N SER A 77 -24.21 7.90 -7.40
CA SER A 77 -23.94 6.55 -6.91
C SER A 77 -22.51 6.46 -6.38
N LYS A 78 -22.28 5.69 -5.31
CA LYS A 78 -20.96 5.56 -4.68
C LYS A 78 -20.60 4.10 -4.41
N SER A 79 -19.32 3.77 -4.56
CA SER A 79 -18.77 2.48 -4.14
C SER A 79 -17.42 2.69 -3.46
N GLU A 80 -17.17 1.96 -2.38
CA GLU A 80 -15.95 2.07 -1.57
C GLU A 80 -15.20 0.75 -1.54
N VAL A 81 -13.87 0.81 -1.65
CA VAL A 81 -12.98 -0.34 -1.53
C VAL A 81 -11.84 0.01 -0.57
N ASN A 82 -11.61 -0.83 0.44
CA ASN A 82 -10.47 -0.69 1.34
C ASN A 82 -9.31 -1.55 0.82
N LEU A 83 -8.25 -0.91 0.33
CA LEU A 83 -7.03 -1.60 -0.10
C LEU A 83 -6.08 -1.74 1.10
N ILE A 84 -5.58 -2.95 1.33
CA ILE A 84 -4.57 -3.23 2.33
C ILE A 84 -3.35 -3.82 1.61
N VAL A 85 -2.25 -3.07 1.58
CA VAL A 85 -0.99 -3.53 0.99
C VAL A 85 -0.09 -4.05 2.09
N GLN A 86 0.04 -5.37 2.16
CA GLN A 86 1.00 -6.01 3.05
C GLN A 86 2.39 -5.87 2.45
N GLY A 87 3.40 -5.51 3.27
CA GLY A 87 4.78 -5.59 2.77
C GLY A 87 5.25 -7.02 2.71
N ALA A 88 6.36 -7.25 2.00
CA ALA A 88 7.07 -8.52 2.08
C ALA A 88 7.31 -8.87 3.55
N PRO A 89 7.00 -10.10 3.99
CA PRO A 89 7.52 -10.60 5.25
C PRO A 89 9.03 -10.40 5.19
N LEU A 90 9.62 -9.75 6.20
CA LEU A 90 11.06 -9.86 6.39
C LEU A 90 11.31 -11.36 6.44
N ALA A 91 12.13 -11.88 5.51
CA ALA A 91 12.46 -13.29 5.50
C ALA A 91 12.82 -13.69 6.94
N PRO A 92 12.29 -14.80 7.47
CA PRO A 92 12.59 -15.19 8.83
C PRO A 92 14.11 -15.22 8.95
N THR A 93 14.64 -14.38 9.84
CA THR A 93 16.03 -14.50 10.27
C THR A 93 16.17 -15.95 10.71
N PRO A 94 17.07 -16.75 10.11
CA PRO A 94 17.26 -18.11 10.56
C PRO A 94 17.55 -18.03 12.05
N PRO A 95 16.90 -18.86 12.90
CA PRO A 95 17.24 -18.89 14.31
C PRO A 95 18.74 -19.15 14.39
N CYS A 96 19.48 -18.20 14.96
CA CYS A 96 20.89 -18.36 15.23
C CYS A 96 21.00 -19.64 16.08
N CYS A 97 21.63 -20.69 15.54
CA CYS A 97 21.84 -21.92 16.28
C CYS A 97 22.59 -21.58 17.58
N PRO A 98 22.09 -21.92 18.78
CA PRO A 98 22.88 -21.82 20.00
C PRO A 98 23.82 -23.03 20.04
N SER A 99 24.77 -23.12 19.11
CA SER A 99 25.76 -24.18 19.12
C SER A 99 27.00 -23.73 18.37
N VAL A 100 27.94 -23.21 19.18
CA VAL A 100 29.39 -23.24 18.96
C VAL A 100 29.92 -22.18 17.98
N CYS A 101 30.39 -21.07 18.54
CA CYS A 101 31.60 -20.42 18.01
C CYS A 101 32.80 -21.14 18.67
N PRO A 102 33.55 -22.02 17.99
CA PRO A 102 34.82 -22.50 18.53
C PRO A 102 35.88 -21.48 18.12
N GLY A 103 36.31 -20.66 19.07
CA GLY A 103 37.37 -19.69 18.79
C GLY A 103 37.61 -18.65 19.87
N GLU A 104 37.38 -18.96 21.14
CA GLU A 104 38.01 -18.18 22.22
C GLU A 104 39.29 -18.94 22.63
N PRO A 105 40.50 -18.38 22.44
CA PRO A 105 41.69 -18.99 22.99
C PRO A 105 41.63 -18.89 24.52
N PRO A 106 42.07 -19.92 25.26
CA PRO A 106 42.04 -19.89 26.70
C PRO A 106 42.93 -18.76 27.21
N ALA A 107 42.36 -17.86 28.02
CA ALA A 107 43.14 -16.91 28.80
C ALA A 107 44.04 -17.68 29.76
N THR A 108 45.31 -17.83 29.40
CA THR A 108 46.32 -18.44 30.26
C THR A 108 46.49 -17.57 31.51
N ARG A 109 46.02 -18.08 32.65
CA ARG A 109 46.29 -17.55 33.99
C ARG A 109 47.81 -17.41 34.17
N SER A 110 48.30 -16.18 34.24
CA SER A 110 49.64 -15.88 34.72
C SER A 110 49.66 -16.00 36.26
N PRO A 111 50.59 -16.73 36.88
CA PRO A 111 50.71 -16.76 38.33
C PRO A 111 51.46 -15.51 38.82
N SER A 112 50.89 -14.86 39.83
CA SER A 112 51.53 -13.81 40.62
C SER A 112 52.83 -14.29 41.26
N PRO A 113 53.87 -13.43 41.35
CA PRO A 113 54.85 -13.53 42.42
C PRO A 113 54.62 -12.43 43.46
N LEU A 114 54.53 -12.85 44.72
CA LEU A 114 54.77 -12.05 45.94
C LEU A 114 56.30 -11.91 46.18
N PRO A 115 56.78 -11.22 47.22
CA PRO A 115 57.21 -9.82 47.22
C PRO A 115 58.74 -9.69 47.39
N HIS A 116 59.25 -8.45 47.36
CA HIS A 116 60.36 -7.97 48.20
C HIS A 116 60.28 -6.44 48.31
#